data_AF-A0A8J2R779-F1
#
_entry.id   AF-A0A8J2R779-F1
#
_cell.length_a   1.000
_cell.length_b   1.000
_cell.length_c   1.000
_cell.angle_alpha   90.00
_cell.angle_beta   90.00
_cell.angle_gamma   90.00
#
_symmetry.space_group_name_H-M   'P 1'
#
loop_
_entity.id
_entity.type
_entity.pdbx_description
1 polymer ?
#
loop_
_entity_poly.entity_id
_entity_poly.type
_entity_poly.pdbx_seq_one_letter_code
_entity_poly.pdbx_strand_id
1 'polypeptide(L)'
;MTAKIILCIGTKIGLCGFDNPHRDQKTEELKKHIGQGVKIKMDDAGNILIRRYSKSSVFVKSTAATSNEETAIGQDIVKLPGYSLEQEKIFKLFDMKKFQSNVNRELRRAYPDRRRLETQCLSAVAFVKSDSELLECPIWVLVINVVAMDMLKSKLPPVIPWKTMLRSTKFLLK
;
A
#
# COMPACT_ATOMS: atom_id res chain seq x y z
N MET A 1 13.34 7.10 10.31
CA MET A 1 12.38 6.19 9.62
C MET A 1 11.74 6.91 8.43
N THR A 2 11.65 6.31 7.24
CA THR A 2 11.15 7.01 6.03
C THR A 2 9.84 6.39 5.54
N ALA A 3 8.70 6.96 5.92
CA ALA A 3 7.42 6.65 5.29
C ALA A 3 7.29 7.47 4.00
N LYS A 4 7.01 6.85 2.85
CA LYS A 4 6.67 7.60 1.63
C LYS A 4 5.32 7.20 1.09
N ILE A 5 4.47 8.21 0.95
CA ILE A 5 3.22 8.15 0.21
C ILE A 5 3.57 8.33 -1.27
N ILE A 6 3.46 7.26 -2.04
CA ILE A 6 3.58 7.30 -3.49
C ILE A 6 2.19 7.61 -4.06
N LEU A 7 2.01 8.86 -4.48
CA LEU A 7 1.06 9.19 -5.52
C LEU A 7 1.77 8.88 -6.85
N CYS A 8 1.24 7.98 -7.68
CA CYS A 8 1.88 7.62 -8.96
C CYS A 8 1.81 8.78 -9.96
N ILE A 9 2.71 9.76 -9.83
CA ILE A 9 2.83 10.93 -10.72
C ILE A 9 4.11 10.89 -11.58
N GLY A 10 4.85 9.77 -11.59
CA GLY A 10 6.07 9.58 -12.40
C GLY A 10 6.29 8.12 -12.78
N THR A 11 7.09 7.87 -13.83
CA THR A 11 7.31 6.53 -14.41
C THR A 11 8.29 5.66 -13.61
N LYS A 12 9.20 6.26 -12.85
CA LYS A 12 10.17 5.56 -12.00
C LYS A 12 10.47 6.39 -10.75
N ILE A 13 10.49 5.73 -9.59
CA ILE A 13 10.81 6.37 -8.31
C ILE A 13 12.06 5.72 -7.73
N GLY A 14 13.15 6.48 -7.67
CA GLY A 14 14.40 6.06 -7.03
C GLY A 14 14.35 6.28 -5.54
N LEU A 15 14.07 5.23 -4.75
CA LEU A 15 13.91 5.35 -3.29
C LEU A 15 15.16 5.89 -2.58
N CYS A 16 16.35 5.66 -3.14
CA CYS A 16 17.62 6.14 -2.59
C CYS A 16 17.88 7.63 -2.81
N GLY A 17 17.22 8.29 -3.77
CA GLY A 17 17.45 9.70 -4.11
C GLY A 17 16.76 10.71 -3.18
N PHE A 18 16.41 10.30 -1.97
CA PHE A 18 15.72 11.14 -1.01
C PHE A 18 16.48 11.15 0.30
N ASP A 19 16.78 12.33 0.81
CA ASP A 19 17.46 12.50 2.09
C ASP A 19 16.50 12.31 3.26
N ASN A 20 17.04 11.82 4.38
CA ASN A 20 16.33 11.73 5.65
C ASN A 20 17.36 11.94 6.77
N PRO A 21 17.33 13.10 7.46
CA PRO A 21 18.24 13.39 8.58
C PRO A 21 18.14 12.41 9.75
N HIS A 22 16.98 11.76 9.92
CA HIS A 22 16.71 10.79 10.99
C HIS A 22 16.86 9.33 10.51
N ARG A 23 17.76 9.10 9.55
CA ARG A 23 18.00 7.76 9.03
C ARG A 23 19.06 7.06 9.86
N ASP A 24 18.71 5.90 10.41
CA ASP A 24 19.66 5.04 11.10
C ASP A 24 20.58 4.29 10.13
N GLN A 25 21.71 3.82 10.67
CA GLN A 25 22.74 3.09 9.93
C GLN A 25 22.20 1.82 9.25
N LYS A 26 21.35 1.07 9.97
CA LYS A 26 20.70 -0.16 9.47
C LYS A 26 19.89 0.11 8.19
N THR A 27 19.15 1.21 8.16
CA THR A 27 18.34 1.61 7.01
C THR A 27 19.22 2.01 5.83
N GLU A 28 20.33 2.71 6.04
CA GLU A 28 21.28 3.04 4.96
C GLU A 28 21.91 1.80 4.32
N GLU A 29 22.26 0.79 5.14
CA GLU A 29 22.80 -0.47 4.62
C GLU A 29 21.76 -1.26 3.81
N LEU A 30 20.53 -1.36 4.31
CA LEU A 30 19.46 -2.09 3.64
C LEU A 30 19.02 -1.40 2.33
N LYS A 31 19.08 -0.06 2.25
CA LYS A 31 18.71 0.68 1.03
C LYS A 31 19.53 0.28 -0.20
N LYS A 32 20.80 -0.07 0.01
CA LYS A 32 21.72 -0.54 -1.06
C LYS A 32 21.23 -1.84 -1.71
N HIS A 33 20.40 -2.61 -1.01
CA HIS A 33 19.92 -3.93 -1.44
C HIS A 33 18.57 -3.89 -2.17
N ILE A 34 17.93 -2.72 -2.33
CA ILE A 34 16.68 -2.60 -3.09
C ILE A 34 16.87 -3.05 -4.54
N GLY A 35 18.01 -2.72 -5.15
CA GLY A 35 18.33 -3.07 -6.53
C GLY A 35 17.28 -2.57 -7.52
N GLN A 36 16.77 -3.47 -8.37
CA GLN A 36 15.74 -3.14 -9.37
C GLN A 36 14.34 -2.91 -8.75
N GLY A 37 14.14 -3.26 -7.48
CA GLY A 37 12.88 -3.06 -6.76
C GLY A 37 11.69 -3.81 -7.37
N VAL A 38 10.59 -3.08 -7.55
CA VAL A 38 9.33 -3.60 -8.11
C VAL A 38 8.83 -2.71 -9.24
N LYS A 39 8.07 -3.30 -10.17
CA LYS A 39 7.25 -2.58 -11.13
C LYS A 39 5.80 -2.68 -10.70
N ILE A 40 5.13 -1.53 -10.63
CA ILE A 40 3.70 -1.43 -10.32
C ILE A 40 2.99 -0.91 -11.56
N LYS A 41 1.85 -1.52 -11.91
CA LYS A 41 1.02 -1.12 -13.06
C LYS A 41 -0.46 -1.19 -12.66
N MET A 42 -1.24 -0.19 -13.04
CA MET A 42 -2.70 -0.26 -12.99
C MET A 42 -3.23 -0.83 -14.31
N ASP A 43 -4.22 -1.71 -14.25
CA ASP A 43 -4.96 -2.17 -15.43
C ASP A 43 -6.26 -1.39 -15.63
N ASP A 44 -6.96 -1.64 -16.75
CA ASP A 44 -8.18 -0.92 -17.12
C ASP A 44 -9.35 -1.20 -16.16
N ALA A 45 -9.27 -2.29 -15.39
CA ALA A 45 -10.24 -2.63 -14.36
C ALA A 45 -9.92 -1.96 -13.01
N GLY A 46 -8.83 -1.20 -12.90
CA GLY A 46 -8.39 -0.55 -11.66
C GLY A 46 -7.69 -1.48 -10.68
N ASN A 47 -7.32 -2.69 -11.09
CA ASN A 47 -6.42 -3.54 -10.29
C ASN A 47 -5.02 -2.92 -10.30
N ILE A 48 -4.30 -3.09 -9.19
CA ILE A 48 -2.88 -2.73 -9.12
C ILE A 48 -2.07 -4.02 -9.16
N LEU A 49 -1.30 -4.19 -10.23
CA LEU A 49 -0.38 -5.28 -10.44
C LEU A 49 1.00 -4.91 -9.93
N ILE A 50 1.68 -5.86 -9.28
CA ILE A 50 3.05 -5.72 -8.80
C ILE A 50 3.91 -6.89 -9.30
N ARG A 51 5.13 -6.59 -9.75
CA ARG A 51 6.13 -7.59 -10.13
C ARG A 51 7.47 -7.23 -9.48
N ARG A 52 8.05 -8.18 -8.75
CA ARG A 52 9.37 -8.04 -8.13
C ARG A 52 10.48 -8.34 -9.14
N TYR A 53 11.45 -7.43 -9.26
CA TYR A 53 12.68 -7.62 -10.04
C TYR A 53 13.93 -7.62 -9.16
N SER A 54 13.83 -7.18 -7.91
CA SER A 54 14.93 -7.21 -6.95
C SER A 54 15.35 -8.63 -6.57
N LYS A 55 16.66 -8.84 -6.43
CA LYS A 55 17.22 -10.06 -5.82
C LYS A 55 16.81 -10.18 -4.35
N SER A 56 16.75 -9.07 -3.62
CA SER A 56 16.27 -9.03 -2.24
C SER A 56 14.74 -9.14 -2.15
N SER A 57 14.27 -9.69 -1.03
CA SER A 57 12.85 -9.92 -0.76
C SER A 57 12.02 -8.64 -0.74
N VAL A 58 10.76 -8.76 -1.15
CA VAL A 58 9.77 -7.68 -1.11
C VAL A 58 8.49 -8.25 -0.53
N PHE A 59 7.89 -7.52 0.40
CA PHE A 59 6.75 -7.98 1.19
C PHE A 59 5.58 -7.04 1.00
N VAL A 60 4.38 -7.58 0.85
CA VAL A 60 3.14 -6.80 0.91
C VAL A 60 2.65 -6.75 2.35
N LYS A 61 2.24 -5.58 2.80
CA LYS A 61 1.75 -5.35 4.16
C LYS A 61 0.28 -4.98 4.12
N SER A 62 -0.49 -5.60 5.01
CA SER A 62 -1.88 -5.23 5.23
C SER A 62 -1.94 -3.83 5.84
N THR A 63 -2.87 -3.01 5.36
CA THR A 63 -3.16 -1.66 5.86
C THR A 63 -4.45 -1.62 6.69
N ALA A 64 -5.05 -2.78 6.93
CA ALA A 64 -6.20 -2.94 7.82
C ALA A 64 -5.85 -2.47 9.24
N ALA A 65 -6.78 -1.78 9.88
CA ALA A 65 -6.57 -1.29 11.25
C ALA A 65 -6.68 -2.42 12.28
N THR A 66 -7.43 -3.48 11.95
CA THR A 66 -7.61 -4.66 12.79
C THR A 66 -7.43 -5.95 11.97
N SER A 67 -7.07 -7.05 12.64
CA SER A 67 -6.87 -8.36 11.99
C SER A 67 -8.13 -8.97 11.37
N ASN A 68 -9.31 -8.53 11.82
CA ASN A 68 -10.62 -9.02 11.34
C ASN A 68 -11.18 -8.21 10.17
N GLU A 69 -10.45 -7.19 9.70
CA GLU A 69 -10.87 -6.39 8.56
C GLU A 69 -10.63 -7.12 7.23
N GLU A 70 -11.52 -6.83 6.29
CA GLU A 70 -11.44 -7.37 4.95
C GLU A 70 -10.30 -6.67 4.18
N THR A 71 -9.68 -7.40 3.28
CA THR A 71 -8.55 -6.89 2.49
C THR A 71 -8.88 -6.83 1.01
N ALA A 72 -8.35 -5.81 0.32
CA ALA A 72 -8.34 -5.75 -1.13
C ALA A 72 -7.10 -6.42 -1.75
N ILE A 73 -6.21 -7.01 -0.93
CA ILE A 73 -5.04 -7.74 -1.43
C ILE A 73 -5.50 -8.98 -2.22
N GLY A 74 -4.86 -9.20 -3.38
CA GLY A 74 -5.12 -10.33 -4.24
C GLY A 74 -4.87 -11.67 -3.55
N GLN A 75 -5.71 -12.66 -3.83
CA GLN A 75 -5.70 -13.94 -3.14
C GLN A 75 -4.37 -14.70 -3.27
N ASP A 76 -3.69 -14.53 -4.40
CA ASP A 76 -2.39 -15.19 -4.64
C ASP A 76 -1.30 -14.67 -3.71
N ILE A 77 -1.37 -13.40 -3.28
CA ILE A 77 -0.41 -12.85 -2.29
C ILE A 77 -0.76 -13.35 -0.89
N VAL A 78 -2.05 -13.43 -0.54
CA VAL A 78 -2.51 -13.91 0.78
C VAL A 78 -2.05 -15.35 1.05
N LYS A 79 -1.88 -16.16 0.01
CA LYS A 79 -1.38 -17.54 0.10
C LYS A 79 0.13 -17.63 0.28
N LEU A 80 0.88 -16.54 0.05
CA LEU A 80 2.33 -16.56 0.18
C LEU A 80 2.74 -16.46 1.65
N PRO A 81 3.73 -17.26 2.10
CA PRO A 81 4.22 -17.17 3.46
C PRO A 81 4.78 -15.77 3.72
N GLY A 82 4.25 -15.11 4.76
CA GLY A 82 4.64 -13.76 5.14
C GLY A 82 4.37 -12.69 4.08
N TYR A 83 3.48 -12.95 3.11
CA TYR A 83 3.19 -12.03 2.00
C TYR A 83 4.44 -11.65 1.18
N SER A 84 5.43 -12.55 1.14
CA SER A 84 6.69 -12.38 0.43
C SER A 84 6.52 -12.66 -1.06
N LEU A 85 6.78 -11.68 -1.91
CA LEU A 85 6.61 -11.79 -3.36
C LEU A 85 7.69 -12.68 -3.98
N GLU A 86 7.26 -13.64 -4.80
CA GLU A 86 8.15 -14.42 -5.65
C GLU A 86 8.77 -13.52 -6.74
N GLN A 87 10.03 -13.76 -7.07
CA GLN A 87 10.75 -12.97 -8.07
C GLN A 87 10.15 -13.21 -9.46
N GLU A 88 10.06 -12.15 -10.26
CA GLU A 88 9.59 -12.16 -11.64
C GLU A 88 8.15 -12.65 -11.88
N LYS A 89 7.38 -12.93 -10.84
CA LYS A 89 5.96 -13.25 -10.92
C LYS A 89 5.09 -12.01 -10.72
N ILE A 90 3.98 -11.95 -11.45
CA ILE A 90 3.00 -10.85 -11.36
C ILE A 90 1.94 -11.24 -10.34
N PHE A 91 1.65 -10.31 -9.43
CA PHE A 91 0.58 -10.46 -8.45
C PHE A 91 -0.34 -9.24 -8.45
N LYS A 92 -1.56 -9.41 -7.96
CA LYS A 92 -2.49 -8.31 -7.69
C LYS A 92 -2.23 -7.74 -6.30
N LEU A 93 -1.53 -6.61 -6.24
CA LEU A 93 -1.36 -5.82 -5.01
C LEU A 93 -2.71 -5.31 -4.51
N PHE A 94 -3.59 -4.90 -5.43
CA PHE A 94 -4.96 -4.48 -5.17
C PHE A 94 -5.90 -5.14 -6.18
N ASP A 95 -6.91 -5.87 -5.71
CA ASP A 95 -7.96 -6.48 -6.52
C ASP A 95 -9.24 -5.66 -6.44
N MET A 96 -9.58 -5.01 -7.56
CA MET A 96 -10.75 -4.13 -7.65
C MET A 96 -12.07 -4.89 -7.46
N LYS A 97 -12.17 -6.13 -7.95
CA LYS A 97 -13.40 -6.93 -7.77
C LYS A 97 -13.60 -7.28 -6.31
N LYS A 98 -12.53 -7.66 -5.61
CA LYS A 98 -12.56 -7.91 -4.17
C LYS A 98 -12.98 -6.66 -3.40
N PHE A 99 -12.38 -5.51 -3.75
CA PHE A 99 -12.73 -4.23 -3.14
C PHE A 99 -14.21 -3.87 -3.35
N GLN A 100 -14.73 -3.96 -4.58
CA GLN A 100 -16.15 -3.72 -4.87
C GLN A 100 -17.08 -4.63 -4.05
N SER A 101 -16.73 -5.91 -3.90
CA SER A 101 -17.47 -6.85 -3.04
C SER A 101 -17.47 -6.41 -1.58
N ASN A 102 -16.33 -5.97 -1.06
CA ASN A 102 -16.19 -5.46 0.31
C ASN A 102 -17.03 -4.20 0.52
N VAL A 103 -17.01 -3.25 -0.43
CA VAL A 103 -17.86 -2.05 -0.41
C VAL A 103 -19.34 -2.43 -0.35
N ASN A 104 -19.80 -3.31 -1.23
CA ASN A 104 -21.21 -3.75 -1.26
C ASN A 104 -21.63 -4.45 0.03
N ARG A 105 -20.73 -5.19 0.68
CA ARG A 105 -21.00 -5.84 1.96
C ARG A 105 -21.05 -4.84 3.10
N GLU A 106 -20.15 -3.86 3.13
CA GLU A 106 -20.14 -2.80 4.14
C GLU A 106 -21.41 -1.95 4.08
N LEU A 107 -21.88 -1.60 2.88
CA LEU A 107 -23.13 -0.87 2.66
C LEU A 107 -24.38 -1.61 3.15
N ARG A 108 -24.31 -2.94 3.29
CA ARG A 108 -25.41 -3.77 3.80
C ARG A 108 -25.32 -4.01 5.31
N ARG A 109 -24.28 -3.53 6.00
CA ARG A 109 -24.18 -3.64 7.46
C ARG A 109 -25.19 -2.71 8.14
N ALA A 110 -25.61 -3.07 9.35
CA ALA A 110 -26.45 -2.21 10.19
C ALA A 110 -25.78 -0.86 10.49
N TYR A 111 -24.44 -0.86 10.61
CA TYR A 111 -23.61 0.34 10.80
C TYR A 111 -22.44 0.31 9.82
N PRO A 112 -22.62 0.86 8.60
CA PRO A 112 -21.54 0.96 7.62
C PRO A 112 -20.42 1.89 8.10
N ASP A 113 -19.18 1.41 8.08
CA ASP A 113 -18.01 2.21 8.42
C ASP A 113 -17.12 2.45 7.20
N ARG A 114 -17.13 3.69 6.72
CA ARG A 114 -16.31 4.16 5.61
C ARG A 114 -14.80 4.01 5.88
N ARG A 115 -14.33 4.16 7.12
CA ARG A 115 -12.89 4.13 7.45
C ARG A 115 -12.28 2.77 7.11
N ARG A 116 -13.03 1.69 7.31
CA ARG A 116 -12.63 0.31 6.97
C ARG A 116 -12.45 0.09 5.48
N LEU A 117 -13.12 0.89 4.64
CA LEU A 117 -12.97 0.85 3.19
C LEU A 117 -11.83 1.78 2.73
N GLU A 118 -11.61 2.90 3.42
CA GLU A 118 -10.50 3.81 3.14
C GLU A 118 -9.14 3.15 3.40
N THR A 119 -9.00 2.35 4.47
CA THR A 119 -7.78 1.59 4.75
C THR A 119 -7.45 0.59 3.63
N GLN A 120 -8.46 0.00 2.99
CA GLN A 120 -8.29 -0.92 1.86
C GLN A 120 -7.83 -0.23 0.58
N CYS A 121 -8.06 1.09 0.43
CA CYS A 121 -7.54 1.86 -0.70
C CYS A 121 -6.03 2.11 -0.62
N LEU A 122 -5.41 1.72 0.49
CA LEU A 122 -3.98 1.82 0.71
C LEU A 122 -3.34 0.45 0.46
N SER A 123 -2.13 0.44 -0.09
CA SER A 123 -1.34 -0.78 -0.24
C SER A 123 0.10 -0.50 0.18
N ALA A 124 0.57 -1.21 1.20
CA ALA A 124 1.91 -1.03 1.73
C ALA A 124 2.86 -2.11 1.19
N VAL A 125 4.06 -1.69 0.77
CA VAL A 125 5.10 -2.59 0.24
C VAL A 125 6.40 -2.31 0.97
N ALA A 126 6.96 -3.32 1.64
CA ALA A 126 8.23 -3.26 2.35
C ALA A 126 9.34 -3.94 1.55
N PHE A 127 10.54 -3.35 1.55
CA PHE A 127 11.69 -3.82 0.78
C PHE A 127 12.77 -4.38 1.69
N VAL A 128 13.46 -5.41 1.21
CA VAL A 128 14.66 -6.05 1.81
C VAL A 128 14.37 -6.80 3.11
N LYS A 129 13.76 -6.14 4.11
CA LYS A 129 13.40 -6.71 5.40
C LYS A 129 11.97 -6.36 5.76
N SER A 130 11.28 -7.32 6.39
CA SER A 130 9.95 -7.17 6.95
C SER A 130 10.01 -7.39 8.46
N ASP A 131 9.35 -6.51 9.22
CA ASP A 131 9.12 -6.62 10.66
C ASP A 131 7.60 -6.78 10.93
N SER A 132 7.19 -7.02 12.18
CA SER A 132 5.77 -7.21 12.54
C SER A 132 4.93 -6.00 12.15
N GLU A 133 5.39 -4.82 12.52
CA GLU A 133 4.72 -3.57 12.22
C GLU A 133 5.28 -2.93 10.95
N LEU A 134 4.40 -2.26 10.19
CA LEU A 134 4.81 -1.53 8.99
C LEU A 134 5.79 -0.41 9.32
N LEU A 135 5.60 0.27 10.46
CA LEU A 135 6.46 1.37 10.86
C LEU A 135 7.87 0.88 11.19
N GLU A 136 8.03 -0.27 11.82
CA GLU A 136 9.34 -0.86 12.12
C GLU A 136 10.12 -1.29 10.87
N CYS A 137 9.45 -1.44 9.73
CA CYS A 137 10.13 -1.76 8.47
C CYS A 137 11.07 -0.60 8.07
N PRO A 138 12.33 -0.89 7.72
CA PRO A 138 13.33 0.15 7.47
C PRO A 138 13.03 0.96 6.20
N ILE A 139 12.50 0.27 5.17
CA ILE A 139 12.22 0.87 3.86
C ILE A 139 10.91 0.30 3.35
N TRP A 140 9.93 1.17 3.15
CA TRP A 140 8.63 0.81 2.61
C TRP A 140 8.01 1.97 1.85
N VAL A 141 6.97 1.66 1.09
CA VAL A 141 6.17 2.62 0.34
C VAL A 141 4.70 2.36 0.60
N LEU A 142 3.91 3.44 0.62
CA LEU A 142 2.45 3.39 0.65
C LEU A 142 1.91 3.82 -0.72
N VAL A 143 1.18 2.94 -1.37
CA VAL A 143 0.47 3.23 -2.61
C VAL A 143 -0.97 3.59 -2.25
N ILE A 144 -1.43 4.77 -2.68
CA ILE A 144 -2.82 5.20 -2.49
C ILE A 144 -3.56 5.02 -3.82
N ASN A 145 -4.56 4.12 -3.84
CA ASN A 145 -5.41 3.91 -5.00
C ASN A 145 -6.48 5.02 -5.07
N VAL A 146 -6.16 6.10 -5.77
CA VAL A 146 -7.07 7.25 -5.93
C VAL A 146 -8.35 6.89 -6.68
N VAL A 147 -8.32 5.89 -7.57
CA VAL A 147 -9.51 5.41 -8.30
C VAL A 147 -10.48 4.72 -7.33
N ALA A 148 -9.97 3.85 -6.46
CA ALA A 148 -10.76 3.21 -5.41
C ALA A 148 -11.34 4.24 -4.43
N MET A 149 -10.54 5.24 -4.03
CA MET A 149 -11.00 6.34 -3.18
C MET A 149 -12.12 7.16 -3.83
N ASP A 150 -12.04 7.39 -5.14
CA ASP A 150 -13.07 8.13 -5.86
C ASP A 150 -14.38 7.33 -5.97
N MET A 151 -14.26 6.02 -6.21
CA MET A 151 -15.40 5.09 -6.15
C MET A 151 -16.07 5.14 -4.77
N LEU A 152 -15.31 5.18 -3.67
CA LEU A 152 -15.89 5.33 -2.33
C LEU A 152 -16.67 6.63 -2.16
N LYS A 153 -16.18 7.76 -2.68
CA LYS A 153 -16.91 9.03 -2.59
C LYS A 153 -18.26 8.96 -3.29
N SER A 154 -18.36 8.24 -4.40
CA SER A 154 -19.61 8.08 -5.15
C SER A 154 -20.64 7.21 -4.40
N LYS A 155 -20.20 6.26 -3.58
CA LYS A 155 -21.07 5.30 -2.87
C LYS A 155 -21.37 5.70 -1.42
N LEU A 156 -20.43 6.38 -0.79
CA LEU A 156 -20.50 6.89 0.57
C LEU A 156 -19.91 8.29 0.56
N PRO A 157 -20.71 9.35 0.35
CA PRO A 157 -20.20 10.72 0.37
C PRO A 157 -19.45 10.99 1.68
N PRO A 158 -18.27 11.62 1.64
CA PRO A 158 -17.53 11.90 2.86
C PRO A 158 -18.27 12.94 3.70
N VAL A 159 -18.39 12.71 5.00
CA VAL A 159 -18.85 13.74 5.96
C VAL A 159 -17.83 14.89 6.05
N ILE A 160 -16.55 14.64 5.71
CA ILE A 160 -15.45 15.63 5.74
C ILE A 160 -14.56 15.51 4.48
N PRO A 161 -14.22 16.59 3.77
CA PRO A 161 -13.37 16.56 2.59
C PRO A 161 -11.95 15.98 2.85
N TRP A 162 -11.52 15.01 2.03
CA TRP A 162 -10.20 14.37 2.13
C TRP A 162 -8.99 15.33 1.95
N LYS A 163 -9.20 16.51 1.35
CA LYS A 163 -8.19 17.59 1.32
C LYS A 163 -7.71 17.94 2.74
N THR A 164 -8.58 17.79 3.74
CA THR A 164 -8.27 17.96 5.15
C THR A 164 -7.50 16.76 5.71
N MET A 165 -7.84 15.53 5.31
CA MET A 165 -7.17 14.29 5.74
C MET A 165 -5.74 14.13 5.17
N LEU A 166 -5.50 14.53 3.91
CA LEU A 166 -4.15 14.62 3.35
C LEU A 166 -3.29 15.70 4.02
N ARG A 167 -3.91 16.79 4.48
CA ARG A 167 -3.20 17.82 5.25
C ARG A 167 -2.81 17.30 6.63
N SER A 168 -3.64 16.47 7.26
CA SER A 168 -3.32 15.81 8.53
C SER A 168 -2.25 14.72 8.40
N THR A 169 -2.13 14.04 7.26
CA THR A 169 -1.03 13.08 7.03
C THR A 169 0.29 13.74 6.60
N LYS A 170 0.26 14.97 6.09
CA LYS A 170 1.47 15.81 5.95
C LYS A 170 2.11 16.18 7.30
N PHE A 171 1.42 16.01 8.43
CA PHE A 171 1.99 16.27 9.76
C PHE A 171 2.97 15.19 10.26
N LEU A 172 3.05 14.03 9.60
CA LEU A 172 4.03 12.97 9.93
C LEU A 172 5.32 13.05 9.10
N LEU A 173 5.54 14.13 8.36
CA LEU A 173 6.71 14.37 7.52
C LEU A 173 7.39 15.72 7.81
N LYS A 174 7.49 16.09 9.09
CA LYS A 174 8.53 17.01 9.54
C LYS A 174 9.61 16.22 10.25
#